data_AF-A0A1C6EY24-F1
#
_entry.id   AF-A0A1C6EY24-F1
#
_cell.length_a   1.000
_cell.length_b   1.000
_cell.length_c   1.000
_cell.angle_alpha   90.00
_cell.angle_beta   90.00
_cell.angle_gamma   90.00
#
_symmetry.space_group_name_H-M   'P 1'
#
loop_
_entity.id
_entity.type
_entity.pdbx_description
1 polymer ?
#
loop_
_entity_poly.entity_id
_entity_poly.type
_entity_poly.pdbx_seq_one_letter_code
_entity_poly.pdbx_strand_id
1 'polypeptide(L)' 'MNYKLKNVRGKVPFLLRTGKDLVKNQMEIVSAQHIINNGKLMKSDIAGYPVNIDNRWYFEGEIFKRTVSEKVEDRE' A
#
# COMPACT_ATOMS: atom_id res chain seq x y z
N MET A 1 5.59 5.74 11.78
CA MET A 1 4.94 6.14 10.52
C MET A 1 3.46 6.36 10.77
N ASN A 2 2.91 7.54 10.48
CA ASN A 2 1.46 7.74 10.42
C ASN A 2 1.00 7.57 8.97
N TYR A 3 0.18 6.56 8.71
CA TYR A 3 -0.47 6.35 7.43
C TYR A 3 -1.98 6.45 7.64
N LYS A 4 -2.68 7.11 6.71
CA LYS A 4 -4.13 7.19 6.71
C LYS A 4 -4.63 6.59 5.41
N LEU A 5 -5.33 5.47 5.49
CA LEU A 5 -5.97 4.87 4.32
C LEU A 5 -7.13 5.75 3.87
N LYS A 6 -7.28 5.91 2.55
CA LYS A 6 -8.40 6.66 1.99
C LYS A 6 -9.61 5.75 1.98
N ASN A 7 -10.54 5.98 2.89
CA ASN A 7 -11.81 5.27 2.92
C ASN A 7 -12.86 6.03 2.12
N VAL A 8 -13.44 5.37 1.13
CA VAL A 8 -14.64 5.83 0.43
C VAL A 8 -15.79 4.96 0.94
N ARG A 9 -16.65 5.54 1.79
CA ARG A 9 -17.84 4.85 2.35
C ARG A 9 -17.49 3.57 3.13
N GLY A 10 -16.41 3.60 3.93
CA GLY A 10 -15.95 2.46 4.74
C GLY A 10 -15.04 1.46 4.00
N LYS A 11 -14.92 1.59 2.69
CA LYS A 11 -14.06 0.75 1.85
C LYS A 11 -12.83 1.51 1.39
N VAL A 12 -11.70 0.83 1.41
CA VAL A 12 -10.41 1.29 0.93
C VAL A 12 -10.14 0.63 -0.42
N PRO A 13 -9.95 1.42 -1.49
CA PRO A 13 -9.52 0.89 -2.77
C PRO A 13 -8.06 0.42 -2.69
N PHE A 14 -7.79 -0.72 -3.29
CA PHE A 14 -6.48 -1.34 -3.37
C PHE A 14 -6.23 -1.87 -4.78
N LEU A 15 -4.96 -1.96 -5.16
CA LEU A 15 -4.49 -2.71 -6.33
C LEU A 15 -3.77 -3.96 -5.84
N LEU A 16 -4.14 -5.11 -6.38
CA LEU A 16 -3.40 -6.35 -6.22
C LEU A 16 -2.58 -6.61 -7.48
N ARG A 17 -1.26 -6.67 -7.33
CA ARG A 17 -0.35 -7.06 -8.41
C ARG A 17 -0.33 -8.58 -8.52
N THR A 18 -0.86 -9.08 -9.63
CA THR A 18 -0.86 -10.51 -9.99
C THR A 18 -0.03 -10.70 -11.26
N GLY A 19 1.27 -10.97 -11.08
CA GLY A 19 2.20 -11.12 -12.20
C GLY A 19 2.32 -9.85 -13.05
N LYS A 20 1.82 -9.88 -14.29
CA LYS A 20 1.77 -8.74 -15.23
C LYS A 20 0.54 -7.86 -15.06
N ASP A 21 -0.49 -8.33 -14.36
CA ASP A 21 -1.76 -7.64 -14.23
C ASP A 21 -1.89 -6.96 -12.86
N LEU A 22 -2.57 -5.81 -12.86
CA LEU A 22 -2.91 -5.06 -11.66
C LEU A 22 -4.43 -5.05 -11.51
N VAL A 23 -4.92 -5.76 -10.52
CA VAL A 23 -6.35 -5.86 -10.23
C VAL A 23 -6.74 -4.78 -9.25
N LYS A 24 -7.52 -3.81 -9.70
CA LYS A 24 -8.15 -2.82 -8.82
C LYS A 24 -9.38 -3.41 -8.15
N ASN A 25 -9.42 -3.38 -6.84
CA ASN A 25 -10.58 -3.78 -6.08
C ASN A 25 -10.68 -2.93 -4.79
N GLN A 26 -11.68 -3.17 -3.96
CA GLN A 26 -11.91 -2.43 -2.73
C GLN A 26 -12.20 -3.40 -1.58
N MET A 27 -11.70 -3.07 -0.39
CA MET A 27 -11.95 -3.86 0.82
C MET A 27 -12.30 -2.97 2.00
N GLU A 28 -12.88 -3.51 3.06
CA GLU A 28 -13.13 -2.77 4.30
C GLU A 28 -11.84 -2.19 4.89
N ILE A 29 -11.91 -0.99 5.48
CA ILE A 29 -10.77 -0.35 6.13
C ILE A 29 -10.14 -1.24 7.22
N VAL A 30 -10.97 -1.97 7.96
CA VAL A 30 -10.53 -2.89 9.02
C VAL A 30 -9.69 -4.02 8.43
N SER A 31 -10.12 -4.60 7.30
CA SER A 31 -9.38 -5.65 6.59
C SER A 31 -8.06 -5.13 6.05
N ALA A 32 -8.05 -3.94 5.45
CA ALA A 32 -6.83 -3.30 4.97
C ALA A 32 -5.83 -3.06 6.12
N GLN A 33 -6.32 -2.55 7.25
CA GLN A 33 -5.50 -2.36 8.45
C GLN A 33 -4.91 -3.68 8.98
N HIS A 34 -5.68 -4.77 8.93
CA HIS A 34 -5.22 -6.10 9.34
C HIS A 34 -4.11 -6.64 8.41
N ILE A 35 -4.24 -6.41 7.09
CA ILE A 35 -3.22 -6.79 6.10
C ILE A 35 -1.95 -5.96 6.30
N ILE A 36 -2.07 -4.66 6.59
CA ILE A 36 -0.90 -3.80 6.83
C ILE A 36 -0.20 -4.19 8.13
N ASN A 37 -0.94 -4.53 9.19
CA ASN A 37 -0.37 -4.96 10.46
C ASN A 37 0.32 -6.33 10.37
N ASN A 38 -0.22 -7.27 9.59
CA ASN A 38 0.38 -8.60 9.40
C ASN A 38 1.43 -8.62 8.28
N GLY A 39 1.34 -7.69 7.33
CA GLY A 39 2.20 -7.63 6.16
C GLY A 39 3.39 -6.69 6.35
N LYS A 40 4.30 -6.71 5.38
CA LYS A 40 5.45 -5.78 5.36
C LYS A 40 5.12 -4.58 4.49
N LEU A 41 5.13 -3.39 5.10
CA LEU A 41 5.04 -2.14 4.37
C LEU A 41 6.33 -1.92 3.59
N MET A 42 6.21 -1.95 2.26
CA MET A 42 7.28 -1.76 1.29
C MET A 42 7.13 -0.40 0.61
N LYS A 43 8.17 -0.03 -0.13
CA LYS A 43 8.17 1.17 -0.95
C LYS A 43 7.12 1.01 -2.07
N SER A 44 6.31 2.02 -2.26
CA SER A 44 5.35 2.11 -3.35
C SER A 44 6.03 2.72 -4.58
N ASP A 45 6.00 1.97 -5.69
CA ASP A 45 6.42 2.47 -7.01
C ASP A 45 5.22 2.89 -7.89
N ILE A 46 3.99 2.71 -7.41
CA ILE A 46 2.76 3.05 -8.14
C ILE A 46 2.29 4.45 -7.75
N ALA A 47 2.23 5.35 -8.74
CA ALA A 47 1.69 6.70 -8.58
C ALA A 47 0.23 6.64 -8.08
N GLY A 48 -0.06 7.33 -6.97
CA GLY A 48 -1.39 7.36 -6.33
C GLY A 48 -1.63 6.31 -5.25
N TYR A 49 -0.75 5.31 -5.11
CA TYR A 49 -0.88 4.27 -4.08
C TYR A 49 0.33 4.25 -3.16
N PRO A 50 0.39 5.14 -2.15
CA PRO A 50 1.60 5.31 -1.37
C PRO A 50 1.85 4.14 -0.40
N VAL A 51 0.83 3.38 -0.01
CA VAL A 51 0.95 2.24 0.90
C VAL A 51 1.09 0.95 0.09
N ASN A 52 2.27 0.33 0.07
CA ASN A 52 2.48 -0.97 -0.58
C ASN A 52 2.76 -2.03 0.50
N ILE A 53 2.08 -3.17 0.47
CA ILE A 53 2.26 -4.30 1.35
C ILE A 53 2.71 -5.52 0.54
N ASP A 54 3.83 -6.12 0.95
CA ASP A 54 4.38 -7.36 0.37
C ASP A 54 4.71 -7.27 -1.13
N ASN A 55 4.84 -6.05 -1.68
CA ASN A 55 4.96 -5.77 -3.11
C ASN A 55 3.80 -6.29 -3.98
N ARG A 56 2.72 -6.71 -3.33
CA ARG A 56 1.53 -7.33 -3.92
C ARG A 56 0.32 -6.43 -3.76
N TRP A 57 0.14 -5.81 -2.61
CA TRP A 57 -1.04 -5.01 -2.29
C TRP A 57 -0.68 -3.53 -2.24
N TYR A 58 -1.33 -2.71 -3.03
CA TYR A 58 -1.12 -1.27 -3.04
C TYR A 58 -2.42 -0.61 -2.59
N PHE A 59 -2.39 0.18 -1.53
CA PHE A 59 -3.56 0.82 -0.96
C PHE A 59 -3.55 2.32 -1.24
N GLU A 60 -4.71 2.84 -1.59
CA GLU A 60 -4.90 4.28 -1.77
C GLU A 60 -5.01 4.94 -0.39
N GLY A 61 -4.28 6.04 -0.20
CA GLY A 61 -4.18 6.67 1.10
C GLY A 61 -3.31 7.91 1.07
N GLU A 62 -3.17 8.52 2.23
CA GLU A 62 -2.22 9.58 2.50
C GLU A 62 -1.20 9.05 3.50
N ILE A 63 0.05 8.90 3.05
CA ILE A 63 1.15 8.69 3.98
C ILE A 63 1.62 10.04 4.46
N PHE A 64 1.43 10.31 5.74
CA PHE A 64 2.08 11.45 6.40
C PHE A 64 3.55 11.08 6.57
N LYS A 65 4.34 11.39 5.53
CA LYS A 65 5.79 11.17 5.49
C LYS A 65 6.43 11.99 6.62
N ARG A 66 6.85 11.32 7.70
CA ARG A 66 8.19 11.57 8.21
C ARG A 66 9.07 10.60 7.43
N THR A 67 9.82 11.17 6.49
CA THR A 67 10.87 10.55 5.68
C THR A 67 11.50 9.35 6.37
N VAL A 68 11.32 8.16 5.79
CA VAL A 68 12.36 7.14 5.88
C VAL A 68 12.74 6.80 4.47
N SER A 69 14.03 6.96 4.27
CA SER A 69 14.73 6.95 3.01
C SER A 69 14.44 5.67 2.23
N GLU A 70 14.22 5.88 0.95
CA GLU A 70 14.84 5.08 -0.10
C GLU A 70 16.13 4.41 0.40
N LYS A 71 16.07 3.11 0.64
CA LYS A 71 17.22 2.23 0.40
C LYS A 71 16.79 1.29 -0.72
N VAL A 72 16.99 1.77 -1.94
CA VAL A 72 17.40 0.89 -3.03
C VAL A 72 18.73 0.32 -2.54
N GLU A 73 18.78 -0.97 -2.28
CA GLU A 73 20.07 -1.67 -2.22
C GLU A 73 20.17 -2.41 -3.53
N ASP A 74 20.91 -1.76 -4.41
CA ASP A 74 21.37 -2.21 -5.72
C ASP A 74 21.87 -3.65 -5.69
N ARG A 75 21.60 -4.33 -6.79
CA ARG A 75 22.26 -5.58 -7.16
C ARG A 75 23.72 -5.25 -7.50
N GLU A 76 24.66 -5.95 -6.87
CA GLU A 76 25.91 -6.41 -7.50
C GLU A 76 26.27 -7.80 -6.95
#